data_AF-A0A6I6NJC1-F1
#
_entry.id   AF-A0A6I6NJC1-F1
#
_cell.length_a   1.000
_cell.length_b   1.000
_cell.length_c   1.000
_cell.angle_alpha   90.00
_cell.angle_beta   90.00
_cell.angle_gamma   90.00
#
_symmetry.space_group_name_H-M   'P 1'
#
loop_
_entity.id
_entity.type
_entity.pdbx_description
1 polymer ?
#
loop_
_entity_poly.entity_id
_entity_poly.type
_entity_poly.pdbx_seq_one_letter_code
_entity_poly.pdbx_strand_id
1 'polypeptide(L)' 'MASRAAGTGSVGEAPRNCHAGSGNGIAPGTNGWTTPTLHPGRYELVRNLPGHHAAGMHAELDVTDR' A
#
# COMPACT_ATOMS: atom_id res chain seq x y z
N MET A 1 14.57 -0.57 27.62
CA MET A 1 13.35 -0.31 26.82
C MET A 1 13.63 0.92 25.97
N ALA A 2 13.94 0.74 24.69
CA ALA A 2 14.22 1.86 23.79
C ALA A 2 13.08 1.96 22.79
N SER A 3 12.26 3.00 22.94
CA SER A 3 11.24 3.37 21.96
C SER A 3 11.94 3.74 20.66
N ARG A 4 11.80 2.88 19.66
CA ARG A 4 12.26 3.16 18.30
C ARG A 4 11.08 3.78 17.55
N ALA A 5 11.18 5.06 17.20
CA ALA A 5 10.34 5.63 16.16
C ALA A 5 10.68 4.88 14.85
N ALA A 6 9.85 3.91 14.49
CA ALA A 6 9.96 3.17 13.25
C ALA A 6 9.15 3.91 12.18
N GLY A 7 9.80 4.40 11.12
CA GLY A 7 9.10 4.95 9.96
C GLY A 7 8.01 3.98 9.49
N THR A 8 6.85 4.51 9.15
CA THR A 8 5.68 3.74 8.69
C THR A 8 6.02 3.03 7.38
N GLY A 9 6.54 1.81 7.47
CA GLY A 9 6.73 0.93 6.31
C GLY A 9 5.38 0.50 5.74
N SER A 10 5.35 0.12 4.46
CA SER A 10 4.13 -0.38 3.84
C SER A 10 3.62 -1.64 4.56
N VAL A 11 2.32 -1.70 4.84
CA VAL A 11 1.64 -2.84 5.51
C VAL A 11 1.11 -3.88 4.52
N GLY A 12 1.21 -3.60 3.21
CA GLY A 12 0.86 -4.51 2.13
C GLY A 12 1.16 -3.90 0.77
N GLU A 13 1.52 -4.72 -0.21
CA GLU A 13 1.73 -4.29 -1.59
C GLU A 13 0.97 -5.22 -2.54
N ALA A 14 0.39 -4.66 -3.59
CA ALA A 14 -0.20 -5.44 -4.65
C ALA A 14 0.90 -6.17 -5.44
N PRO A 15 0.79 -7.49 -5.62
CA PRO A 15 1.73 -8.24 -6.44
C PRO A 15 1.77 -7.68 -7.87
N ARG A 16 2.94 -7.79 -8.50
CA ARG A 16 3.07 -7.62 -9.96
C ARG A 16 2.11 -8.56 -10.69
N ASN A 17 1.56 -8.10 -11.82
CA ASN A 17 0.60 -8.79 -12.68
C ASN A 17 0.58 -10.34 -12.55
N CYS A 18 -0.49 -10.89 -11.94
CA CYS A 18 -0.70 -12.33 -11.72
C CYS A 18 0.48 -13.12 -11.10
N HIS A 19 1.38 -12.47 -10.35
CA HIS A 19 2.62 -13.07 -9.86
C HIS A 19 3.04 -12.55 -8.48
N ALA A 20 3.49 -13.43 -7.58
CA ALA A 20 3.90 -13.04 -6.23
C ALA A 20 5.11 -12.07 -6.21
N GLY A 21 5.13 -11.16 -5.23
CA GLY A 21 6.26 -10.25 -4.92
C GLY A 21 6.09 -8.80 -5.41
N SER A 22 6.93 -7.89 -4.88
CA SER A 22 7.05 -6.51 -5.38
C SER A 22 7.60 -6.50 -6.81
N GLY A 23 7.14 -5.55 -7.63
CA GLY A 23 7.59 -5.43 -9.02
C GLY A 23 7.26 -4.07 -9.61
N ASN A 24 7.29 -3.96 -10.94
CA ASN A 24 7.05 -2.70 -11.66
C ASN A 24 5.56 -2.25 -11.63
N GLY A 25 4.79 -2.72 -10.64
CA GLY A 25 3.36 -2.47 -10.50
C GLY A 25 2.47 -3.42 -11.30
N ILE A 26 1.20 -3.01 -11.42
CA ILE A 26 0.16 -3.68 -12.21
C ILE A 26 0.19 -3.07 -13.61
N ALA A 27 0.24 -3.91 -14.65
CA ALA A 27 0.35 -3.46 -16.04
C ALA A 27 -0.98 -2.87 -16.55
N PRO A 28 -0.95 -1.99 -17.56
CA PRO A 28 -2.17 -1.49 -18.18
C PRO A 28 -3.05 -2.63 -18.70
N GLY A 29 -4.35 -2.55 -18.43
CA GLY A 29 -5.31 -3.59 -18.84
C GLY A 29 -5.26 -4.88 -18.02
N THR A 30 -4.50 -4.93 -16.92
CA THR A 30 -4.43 -6.09 -16.03
C THR A 30 -4.86 -5.75 -14.61
N ASN A 31 -5.02 -6.78 -13.78
CA ASN A 31 -5.45 -6.66 -12.39
C ASN A 31 -4.41 -7.29 -11.45
N GLY A 32 -4.38 -6.83 -10.20
CA GLY A 32 -3.61 -7.41 -9.10
C GLY A 32 -4.31 -7.14 -7.78
N TRP A 33 -4.13 -7.99 -6.78
CA TRP A 33 -4.79 -7.87 -5.47
C TRP A 33 -3.86 -8.28 -4.34
N THR A 34 -4.06 -7.67 -3.18
CA THR A 34 -3.38 -8.02 -1.93
C THR A 34 -4.37 -8.00 -0.78
N THR A 35 -4.12 -8.81 0.24
CA THR A 35 -5.02 -8.95 1.39
C THR A 35 -4.22 -8.69 2.68
N PRO A 36 -4.02 -7.42 3.05
CA PRO A 36 -3.36 -7.08 4.30
C PRO A 36 -4.31 -7.25 5.48
N THR A 37 -3.75 -7.58 6.65
CA THR A 37 -4.47 -7.49 7.93
C THR A 37 -4.19 -6.11 8.53
N LEU A 38 -5.25 -5.30 8.69
CA LEU A 38 -5.17 -3.94 9.22
C LEU A 38 -5.82 -3.86 10.60
N HIS A 39 -5.19 -3.13 11.51
CA HIS A 39 -5.83 -2.72 12.77
C HIS A 39 -6.67 -1.46 12.53
N PRO A 40 -7.58 -1.07 13.43
CA PRO A 40 -8.24 0.22 13.34
C PRO A 40 -7.22 1.37 13.28
N GLY A 41 -7.44 2.32 12.38
CA GLY A 41 -6.55 3.45 12.12
C GLY A 41 -6.67 4.00 10.70
N ARG A 42 -5.98 5.12 10.45
CA ARG A 42 -5.92 5.78 9.14
C ARG A 42 -4.71 5.27 8.35
N TYR A 43 -4.99 4.81 7.15
CA TYR A 43 -4.01 4.32 6.19
C TYR A 43 -4.10 5.11 4.89
N GLU A 44 -3.01 5.09 4.13
CA GLU A 44 -2.94 5.65 2.79
C GLU A 44 -2.60 4.54 1.80
N LEU A 45 -3.45 4.34 0.80
CA LEU A 45 -3.14 3.54 -0.36
C LEU A 45 -2.41 4.43 -1.37
N VAL A 46 -1.16 4.09 -1.67
CA VAL A 46 -0.31 4.88 -2.57
C VAL A 46 0.12 4.08 -3.80
N ARG A 47 0.23 4.74 -4.95
CA ARG A 47 1.03 4.22 -6.05
C ARG A 47 2.50 4.57 -5.80
N ASN A 48 3.30 3.57 -5.42
CA ASN A 48 4.71 3.73 -5.03
C ASN A 48 5.69 4.05 -6.18
N LEU A 49 5.19 4.47 -7.35
CA LEU A 49 6.02 4.89 -8.48
C LEU A 49 6.47 6.36 -8.29
N PRO A 50 7.71 6.73 -8.68
CA PRO A 50 8.21 8.09 -8.54
C PRO A 50 7.25 9.14 -9.12
N GLY A 51 6.98 10.20 -8.34
CA GLY A 51 6.12 11.32 -8.76
C GLY A 51 4.61 11.06 -8.72
N HIS A 52 4.15 9.81 -8.64
CA HIS A 52 2.72 9.50 -8.69
C HIS A 52 1.97 9.93 -7.44
N HIS A 53 2.58 9.80 -6.26
CA HIS A 53 1.98 10.30 -5.01
C HIS A 53 1.75 11.82 -5.07
N ALA A 54 2.76 12.57 -5.50
CA ALA A 54 2.69 14.03 -5.67
C ALA A 54 1.69 14.45 -6.76
N ALA A 55 1.44 13.59 -7.75
CA ALA A 55 0.40 13.78 -8.76
C ALA A 55 -1.01 13.43 -8.26
N GLY A 56 -1.18 13.11 -6.98
CA GLY A 56 -2.48 12.79 -6.37
C GLY A 56 -2.90 11.32 -6.50
N MET A 57 -2.01 10.41 -6.91
CA MET A 57 -2.33 8.97 -6.98
C MET A 57 -2.21 8.29 -5.61
N HIS A 58 -3.06 8.74 -4.70
CA HIS A 58 -3.24 8.16 -3.38
C HIS A 58 -4.72 8.18 -3.00
N ALA A 59 -5.10 7.33 -2.06
CA ALA A 59 -6.43 7.30 -1.47
C ALA A 59 -6.32 7.02 0.03
N GLU A 60 -7.18 7.64 0.82
CA GLU A 60 -7.23 7.41 2.26
C GLU A 60 -8.18 6.26 2.58
N LEU A 61 -7.79 5.45 3.57
CA LEU A 61 -8.57 4.36 4.10
C LEU A 61 -8.63 4.48 5.62
N ASP A 62 -9.82 4.76 6.14
CA ASP A 62 -10.07 4.71 7.58
C ASP A 62 -10.63 3.33 7.93
N VAL A 63 -9.92 2.62 8.81
CA VAL A 63 -10.35 1.33 9.34
C VAL A 63 -10.87 1.56 10.74
N THR A 64 -12.15 1.30 10.97
CA THR A 64 -12.76 1.38 12.29
C THR A 64 -12.81 0.00 12.95
N ASP A 65 -13.01 -0.01 14.27
CA ASP A 65 -13.54 -1.19 14.93
C ASP A 65 -15.00 -1.44 14.51
N ARG A 66 -15.52 -2.63 14.84
CA ARG A 66 -16.91 -3.04 14.57
C ARG A 66 -17.79 -2.84 15.78
#